data_AF-A0A2N1A4T7-F1
#
_entry.id   AF-A0A2N1A4T7-F1
#
_cell.length_a   1.000
_cell.length_b   1.000
_cell.length_c   1.000
_cell.angle_alpha   90.00
_cell.angle_beta   90.00
_cell.angle_gamma   90.00
#
_symmetry.space_group_name_H-M   'P 1'
#
loop_
_entity.id
_entity.type
_entity.pdbx_description
1 polymer ?
#
loop_
_entity_poly.entity_id
_entity_poly.type
_entity_poly.pdbx_seq_one_letter_code
_entity_poly.pdbx_strand_id
1 'polypeptide(L)' 'MKNYQKRVVEEKKELDKKISDLKGFLLSDDLRERVLLSEISRLTKQFNLMMGYSEILELRIERFDFEDVA' A
#
# COMPACT_ATOMS: atom_id res chain seq x y z
N MET A 1 11.25 -19.59 2.62
CA MET A 1 10.90 -18.34 3.33
C MET A 1 10.98 -18.47 4.85
N LYS A 2 11.90 -17.71 5.45
CA LYS A 2 12.09 -17.44 6.89
C LYS A 2 10.90 -16.61 7.44
N ASN A 3 10.72 -16.61 8.77
CA ASN A 3 9.59 -15.91 9.43
C ASN A 3 9.53 -14.41 9.12
N TYR A 4 10.66 -13.72 9.04
CA TYR A 4 10.67 -12.29 8.68
C TYR A 4 10.23 -12.06 7.23
N GLN A 5 10.57 -12.96 6.31
CA GLN A 5 10.18 -12.85 4.90
C GLN A 5 8.66 -13.03 4.76
N LYS A 6 8.07 -14.01 5.47
CA LYS A 6 6.61 -14.21 5.52
C LYS A 6 5.89 -12.96 6.03
N ARG A 7 6.39 -12.36 7.12
CA ARG A 7 5.86 -11.11 7.66
C ARG A 7 5.82 -9.99 6.61
N VAL A 8 6.88 -9.83 5.80
CA VAL A 8 6.95 -8.79 4.76
C VAL A 8 5.95 -9.03 3.63
N VAL A 9 5.80 -10.28 3.19
CA VAL A 9 4.81 -10.66 2.16
C VAL A 9 3.38 -10.43 2.65
N GLU A 10 3.07 -10.84 3.88
CA GLU A 10 1.76 -10.62 4.51
C GLU A 10 1.47 -9.13 4.69
N GLU A 11 2.45 -8.37 5.19
CA GLU A 11 2.36 -6.93 5.38
C GLU A 11 2.08 -6.19 4.05
N LYS A 12 2.76 -6.57 2.97
CA LYS A 12 2.51 -6.01 1.64
C LYS A 12 1.10 -6.32 1.16
N LYS A 13 0.66 -7.58 1.29
CA LYS A 13 -0.68 -8.01 0.86
C LYS A 13 -1.78 -7.22 1.57
N GLU A 14 -1.63 -7.00 2.88
CA GLU A 14 -2.57 -6.18 3.64
C GLU A 14 -2.56 -4.71 3.21
N LEU A 15 -1.39 -4.16 2.93
CA LEU A 15 -1.23 -2.78 2.48
C LEU A 15 -1.85 -2.57 1.09
N ASP A 16 -1.59 -3.47 0.14
CA ASP A 16 -2.12 -3.40 -1.22
C ASP A 16 -3.64 -3.45 -1.25
N LYS A 17 -4.25 -4.27 -0.37
CA LYS A 17 -5.69 -4.27 -0.19
C LYS A 17 -6.19 -2.88 0.27
N LYS A 18 -5.56 -2.28 1.27
CA LYS A 18 -5.94 -0.94 1.76
C LYS A 18 -5.73 0.14 0.68
N ILE A 19 -4.68 0.04 -0.13
CA ILE A 19 -4.42 0.93 -1.28
C ILE A 19 -5.57 0.81 -2.29
N SER A 20 -5.96 -0.41 -2.66
CA SER A 20 -7.05 -0.66 -3.59
C SER A 20 -8.38 -0.09 -3.07
N ASP A 21 -8.69 -0.36 -1.80
CA ASP A 21 -9.92 0.11 -1.15
C ASP A 21 -9.95 1.67 -1.12
N LEU A 22 -8.84 2.32 -0.76
CA LEU A 22 -8.72 3.79 -0.73
C LEU A 22 -8.76 4.40 -2.13
N LYS A 23 -8.14 3.76 -3.13
CA LYS A 23 -8.21 4.20 -4.53
C LYS A 23 -9.65 4.16 -5.04
N GLY A 24 -10.38 3.08 -4.76
CA GLY A 24 -11.79 2.97 -5.13
C GLY A 24 -12.63 4.08 -4.49
N PHE A 25 -12.39 4.38 -3.22
CA PHE A 25 -13.05 5.50 -2.54
C PHE A 25 -12.70 6.86 -3.14
N LEU A 26 -11.43 7.12 -3.43
CA LEU A 26 -10.97 8.39 -4.03
C LEU A 26 -11.48 8.63 -5.46
N LEU A 27 -11.88 7.56 -6.15
CA LEU A 27 -12.40 7.60 -7.52
C LEU A 27 -13.94 7.55 -7.57
N SER A 28 -14.65 7.58 -6.44
CA SER A 28 -16.12 7.57 -6.46
C SER A 28 -16.66 8.90 -6.98
N ASP A 29 -17.68 8.84 -7.84
CA ASP A 29 -18.26 10.01 -8.52
C ASP A 29 -18.87 11.02 -7.52
N ASP A 30 -19.33 10.53 -6.36
CA ASP A 30 -19.99 11.30 -5.29
C ASP A 30 -19.04 11.81 -4.20
N LEU A 31 -17.73 11.55 -4.30
CA LEU A 31 -16.78 11.82 -3.22
C LEU A 31 -16.82 13.28 -2.75
N ARG A 32 -16.85 14.22 -3.71
CA ARG A 32 -16.85 15.67 -3.44
C ARG A 32 -18.15 16.18 -2.82
N GLU A 33 -19.24 15.42 -2.94
CA GLU A 33 -20.52 15.74 -2.31
C GLU A 33 -20.54 15.29 -0.83
N ARG A 34 -19.71 14.30 -0.48
CA ARG A 34 -19.69 13.65 0.84
C ARG A 34 -18.52 14.05 1.72
N VAL A 35 -17.42 14.52 1.15
CA VAL A 35 -16.15 14.73 1.84
C VAL A 35 -15.60 16.12 1.53
N LEU A 36 -15.16 16.83 2.57
CA LEU A 36 -14.51 18.13 2.43
C LEU A 36 -13.22 18.01 1.62
N LEU A 37 -12.91 19.03 0.81
CA LEU A 37 -11.69 19.07 -0.01
C LEU A 37 -10.39 18.89 0.80
N SER A 38 -10.34 19.42 2.02
CA SER A 38 -9.21 19.26 2.94
C SER A 38 -9.00 17.80 3.36
N GLU A 39 -10.08 17.05 3.51
CA GLU A 39 -10.03 15.63 3.87
C GLU A 39 -9.68 14.77 2.66
N ILE A 40 -10.20 15.09 1.46
CA ILE A 40 -9.75 14.48 0.20
C ILE A 40 -8.24 14.67 0.00
N SER A 41 -7.71 15.86 0.32
CA SER A 41 -6.27 16.13 0.27
C SER A 41 -5.46 15.24 1.21
N ARG A 42 -5.94 15.03 2.45
CA ARG A 42 -5.31 14.13 3.42
C ARG A 42 -5.37 12.67 2.97
N LEU A 43 -6.50 12.22 2.46
CA LEU A 43 -6.68 10.87 1.91
C LEU A 43 -5.77 10.63 0.70
N THR A 44 -5.61 11.63 -0.17
CA THR A 44 -4.66 11.55 -1.30
C THR A 44 -3.22 11.44 -0.80
N LYS A 45 -2.85 12.23 0.22
CA LYS A 45 -1.52 12.13 0.84
C LYS A 45 -1.29 10.75 1.49
N GLN A 46 -2.30 10.22 2.19
CA GLN A 46 -2.27 8.88 2.76
C GLN A 46 -2.06 7.82 1.67
N PHE A 47 -2.83 7.90 0.57
CA PHE A 47 -2.70 6.99 -0.56
C PHE A 47 -1.27 6.98 -1.13
N ASN A 48 -0.69 8.16 -1.36
CA ASN A 48 0.67 8.27 -1.88
C ASN A 48 1.73 7.68 -0.94
N LEU A 49 1.59 7.90 0.38
CA LEU A 49 2.49 7.32 1.37
C LEU A 49 2.38 5.79 1.42
N MET A 50 1.15 5.26 1.31
CA MET A 50 0.92 3.81 1.28
C MET A 50 1.51 3.18 0.02
N MET A 51 1.35 3.81 -1.14
CA MET A 51 1.98 3.38 -2.40
C MET A 51 3.51 3.30 -2.25
N GLY A 52 4.14 4.37 -1.77
CA GLY A 52 5.60 4.36 -1.54
C GLY A 52 6.03 3.32 -0.52
N TYR A 53 5.22 3.02 0.49
CA TYR A 53 5.54 1.94 1.43
C TYR A 53 5.40 0.54 0.78
N SER A 54 4.38 0.32 -0.06
CA SER A 54 4.23 -0.95 -0.78
C SER A 54 5.39 -1.20 -1.75
N GLU A 55 5.91 -0.16 -2.41
CA GLU A 55 7.12 -0.25 -3.25
C GLU A 55 8.33 -0.70 -2.44
N ILE A 56 8.53 -0.17 -1.23
CA ILE A 56 9.61 -0.61 -0.34
C ILE A 56 9.46 -2.09 0.03
N LEU A 57 8.23 -2.54 0.31
CA LEU A 57 7.98 -3.95 0.61
C LEU A 57 8.23 -4.85 -0.61
N GLU A 58 7.89 -4.41 -1.82
CA GLU A 58 8.21 -5.11 -3.06
C GLU A 58 9.72 -5.31 -3.22
N LEU A 59 10.49 -4.22 -3.12
CA LEU A 59 11.95 -4.26 -3.24
C LEU A 59 12.61 -5.20 -2.22
N ARG A 60 11.99 -5.37 -1.04
CA ARG A 60 12.45 -6.33 -0.03
C ARG A 60 12.13 -7.76 -0.43
N ILE A 61 10.93 -8.01 -0.98
CA ILE A 61 10.48 -9.32 -1.43
C ILE A 61 11.34 -9.81 -2.61
N GLU A 62 11.62 -8.93 -3.59
CA GLU A 62 12.48 -9.23 -4.74
C GLU A 62 13.89 -9.70 -4.32
N ARG A 63 14.37 -9.26 -3.15
CA ARG A 63 15.68 -9.68 -2.61
C ARG A 63 15.67 -11.04 -1.93
N PHE A 64 14.51 -11.58 -1.56
CA PHE A 64 14.45 -12.86 -0.83
C PHE A 64 14.97 -14.03 -1.66
N ASP A 65 14.78 -13.99 -2.98
CA ASP A 65 15.29 -15.03 -3.89
C ASP A 65 16.82 -15.00 -4.04
N PHE A 66 17.47 -13.87 -3.74
CA PHE A 66 18.93 -13.73 -3.79
C PHE A 66 19.62 -14.05 -2.45
N GLU A 67 18.95 -13.80 -1.33
CA GLU A 67 19.48 -14.08 0.02
C GLU A 67 19.36 -15.54 0.45
N ASP A 68 18.56 -16.36 -0.25
CA ASP A 68 18.41 -17.79 0.04
C ASP A 68 19.45 -18.65 -0.73
N VAL A 69 20.28 -18.06 -1.61
CA VAL A 69 21.33 -18.74 -2.41
C VAL A 69 22.76 -18.40 -1.93
N ALA A 70 22.89 -17.41 -1.02
CA ALA A 70 24.15 -16.99 -0.41
C ALA A 70 24.32 -17.59 1.00
#